data_AF-A0A0G1VHK6-F1
#
_entry.id   AF-A0A0G1VHK6-F1
#
_cell.length_a   1.000
_cell.length_b   1.000
_cell.length_c   1.000
_cell.angle_alpha   90.00
_cell.angle_beta   90.00
_cell.angle_gamma   90.00
#
_symmetry.space_group_name_H-M   'P 1'
#
loop_
_entity.id
_entity.type
_entity.pdbx_description
1 polymer ?
#
loop_
_entity_poly.entity_id
_entity_poly.type
_entity_poly.pdbx_seq_one_letter_code
_entity_poly.pdbx_strand_id
1 'polypeptide(L)'
;MFFFDELQKLRESVPHPCILTVNSENSDYCPYHGAGKNCYLLIGHMGSEDCMYGFWLGDSKDCIDCVFTEKSELCYECVDVRGCYSCDYCQDCLNSSFCEFSYDLKGCESCFGCINLRNKSF
;
A
#
# COMPACT_ATOMS: atom_id res chain seq x y z
N MET A 1 -42.11 3.34 20.99
CA MET A 1 -40.85 2.59 20.82
C MET A 1 -40.16 3.22 19.62
N PHE A 2 -39.18 4.09 19.86
CA PHE A 2 -38.62 4.93 18.83
C PHE A 2 -37.54 4.14 18.07
N PHE A 3 -37.54 4.26 16.74
CA PHE A 3 -36.59 3.58 15.85
C PHE A 3 -35.13 3.67 16.32
N PHE A 4 -34.73 4.82 16.88
CA PHE A 4 -33.37 5.05 17.38
C PHE A 4 -33.03 4.21 18.61
N ASP A 5 -34.00 3.84 19.46
CA ASP A 5 -33.76 3.00 20.64
C ASP A 5 -33.42 1.56 20.25
N GLU A 6 -34.13 1.01 19.25
CA GLU A 6 -33.86 -0.33 18.73
C GLU A 6 -32.57 -0.38 17.90
N LEU A 7 -32.27 0.69 17.17
CA LEU A 7 -31.01 0.84 16.47
C LEU A 7 -29.82 0.86 17.45
N GLN A 8 -29.96 1.54 18.59
CA GLN A 8 -28.93 1.57 19.62
C GLN A 8 -28.69 0.18 20.23
N LYS A 9 -29.74 -0.58 20.56
CA LYS A 9 -29.59 -1.95 21.08
C LYS A 9 -28.90 -2.88 20.10
N LEU A 10 -29.24 -2.79 18.82
CA LEU A 10 -28.58 -3.58 17.78
C LEU A 10 -27.09 -3.21 17.68
N ARG A 11 -26.79 -1.91 17.68
CA ARG A 11 -25.41 -1.41 17.69
C ARG A 11 -24.64 -1.92 18.91
N GLU A 12 -25.21 -1.95 20.10
CA GLU A 12 -24.51 -2.45 21.29
C GLU A 12 -24.33 -3.98 21.29
N SER A 13 -25.14 -4.72 20.53
CA SER A 13 -25.11 -6.19 20.48
C SER A 13 -23.96 -6.81 19.68
N VAL A 14 -23.18 -6.00 18.95
CA VAL A 14 -22.13 -6.48 18.03
C VAL A 14 -20.79 -5.75 18.23
N PRO A 15 -19.65 -6.42 17.95
CA PRO A 15 -18.34 -5.77 18.02
C PRO A 15 -18.20 -4.69 16.94
N HIS A 16 -17.51 -3.61 17.30
CA HIS A 16 -17.25 -2.47 16.43
C HIS A 16 -15.75 -2.37 16.11
N PRO A 17 -15.37 -1.86 14.93
CA PRO A 17 -13.97 -1.52 14.65
C PRO A 17 -13.40 -0.61 15.74
N CYS A 18 -12.22 -0.96 16.23
CA CYS A 18 -11.61 -0.26 17.37
C CYS A 18 -11.17 1.17 16.99
N ILE A 19 -10.56 1.33 15.80
CA ILE A 19 -10.08 2.62 15.29
C ILE A 19 -10.32 2.66 13.78
N LEU A 20 -11.13 3.62 13.35
CA LEU A 20 -11.26 4.04 11.96
C LEU A 20 -11.09 5.55 11.94
N THR A 21 -10.12 6.03 11.17
CA THR A 21 -9.80 7.45 11.09
C THR A 21 -9.79 7.87 9.62
N VAL A 22 -10.02 9.15 9.34
CA VAL A 22 -9.94 9.72 7.98
C VAL A 22 -9.36 11.13 8.04
N ASN A 23 -8.66 11.57 7.00
CA ASN A 23 -8.13 12.93 6.86
C ASN A 23 -7.32 13.39 8.10
N SER A 24 -6.51 12.49 8.64
CA SER A 24 -5.71 12.78 9.84
C SER A 24 -4.26 13.03 9.45
N GLU A 25 -3.62 13.96 10.15
CA GLU A 25 -2.21 14.32 9.96
C GLU A 25 -1.41 13.98 11.22
N ASN A 26 -0.17 13.51 11.06
CA ASN A 26 0.76 13.18 12.15
C ASN A 26 0.20 12.10 13.08
N SER A 27 -0.22 10.99 12.47
CA SER A 27 -0.90 9.92 13.19
C SER A 27 0.01 8.72 13.38
N ASP A 28 0.47 8.55 14.61
CA ASP A 28 1.15 7.34 15.06
C ASP A 28 0.09 6.24 15.28
N TYR A 29 0.25 5.08 14.64
CA TYR A 29 -0.61 3.90 14.80
C TYR A 29 -2.07 4.10 14.35
N CYS A 30 -2.26 4.16 13.05
CA CYS A 30 -3.59 4.11 12.43
C CYS A 30 -3.77 2.76 11.72
N PRO A 31 -4.45 1.77 12.31
CA PRO A 31 -4.61 0.49 11.63
C PRO A 31 -5.50 0.61 10.39
N TYR A 32 -6.60 1.37 10.45
CA TYR A 32 -7.49 1.61 9.31
C TYR A 32 -7.71 3.09 9.07
N HIS A 33 -7.33 3.55 7.88
CA HIS A 33 -7.35 4.98 7.53
C HIS A 33 -7.64 5.25 6.07
N GLY A 34 -8.19 6.45 5.82
CA GLY A 34 -8.33 6.99 4.47
C GLY A 34 -7.84 8.43 4.41
N ALA A 35 -7.13 8.75 3.32
CA ALA A 35 -6.63 10.10 3.02
C ALA A 35 -5.77 10.68 4.15
N GLY A 36 -4.90 9.85 4.71
CA GLY A 36 -3.98 10.27 5.75
C GLY A 36 -2.77 11.00 5.26
N LYS A 37 -2.15 11.76 6.16
CA LYS A 37 -0.84 12.34 5.97
C LYS A 37 0.05 12.08 7.18
N ASN A 38 1.32 11.74 6.96
CA ASN A 38 2.27 11.38 8.01
C ASN A 38 1.73 10.24 8.89
N CYS A 39 1.59 9.05 8.31
CA CYS A 39 1.00 7.90 8.97
C CYS A 39 2.03 6.79 9.21
N TYR A 40 2.06 6.28 10.44
CA TYR A 40 3.00 5.25 10.89
C TYR A 40 2.32 3.95 11.35
N LEU A 41 2.94 2.81 11.02
CA LEU A 41 2.51 1.45 11.36
C LEU A 41 1.09 1.13 10.85
N LEU A 42 1.01 1.00 9.55
CA LEU A 42 -0.25 0.97 8.82
C LEU A 42 -0.68 -0.46 8.60
N ILE A 43 -1.98 -0.74 8.75
CA ILE A 43 -2.51 -2.07 8.43
C ILE A 43 -3.26 -2.02 7.10
N GLY A 44 -4.22 -1.09 6.95
CA GLY A 44 -4.98 -0.92 5.71
C GLY A 44 -5.33 0.54 5.41
N HIS A 45 -4.70 1.10 4.37
CA HIS A 45 -4.75 2.53 4.03
C HIS A 45 -5.05 2.79 2.56
N MET A 46 -5.79 3.87 2.29
CA MET A 46 -6.16 4.29 0.93
C MET A 46 -6.00 5.80 0.75
N GLY A 47 -5.50 6.21 -0.41
CA GLY A 47 -5.38 7.62 -0.79
C GLY A 47 -4.48 8.44 0.12
N SER A 48 -3.56 7.79 0.83
CA SER A 48 -2.76 8.41 1.89
C SER A 48 -1.39 8.86 1.37
N GLU A 49 -0.83 9.89 1.98
CA GLU A 49 0.48 10.47 1.67
C GLU A 49 1.40 10.28 2.88
N ASP A 50 2.69 10.07 2.65
CA ASP A 50 3.70 9.92 3.70
C ASP A 50 3.42 8.70 4.62
N CYS A 51 3.50 7.49 4.05
CA CYS A 51 3.09 6.24 4.68
C CYS A 51 4.25 5.29 5.03
N MET A 52 4.32 4.81 6.28
CA MET A 52 5.46 4.00 6.77
C MET A 52 5.04 2.70 7.47
N TYR A 53 5.81 1.63 7.24
CA TYR A 53 5.64 0.30 7.86
C TYR A 53 4.23 -0.23 7.67
N GLY A 54 3.77 -0.11 6.44
CA GLY A 54 2.44 -0.48 6.08
C GLY A 54 2.36 -1.92 5.64
N PHE A 55 1.31 -2.60 6.05
CA PHE A 55 1.03 -3.89 5.45
C PHE A 55 0.36 -3.72 4.09
N TRP A 56 -0.70 -2.91 4.01
CA TRP A 56 -1.46 -2.67 2.78
C TRP A 56 -1.77 -1.19 2.54
N LEU A 57 -1.44 -0.69 1.35
CA LEU A 57 -1.61 0.70 0.94
C LEU A 57 -2.06 0.78 -0.53
N GLY A 58 -3.09 1.58 -0.80
CA GLY A 58 -3.66 1.76 -2.14
C GLY A 58 -3.84 3.22 -2.54
N ASP A 59 -3.60 3.55 -3.81
CA ASP A 59 -3.62 4.92 -4.37
C ASP A 59 -2.88 5.91 -3.46
N SER A 60 -1.86 5.38 -2.79
CA SER A 60 -1.15 6.06 -1.73
C SER A 60 0.20 6.46 -2.27
N LYS A 61 0.63 7.64 -1.90
CA LYS A 61 1.83 8.26 -2.43
C LYS A 61 2.87 8.25 -1.33
N ASP A 62 4.12 7.95 -1.69
CA ASP A 62 5.25 7.92 -0.76
C ASP A 62 5.10 6.81 0.31
N CYS A 63 5.30 5.54 -0.10
CA CYS A 63 5.09 4.33 0.73
C CYS A 63 6.41 3.58 1.04
N ILE A 64 6.74 3.37 2.32
CA ILE A 64 8.05 2.83 2.78
C ILE A 64 7.92 1.58 3.64
N ASP A 65 8.72 0.54 3.38
CA ASP A 65 8.71 -0.76 4.09
C ASP A 65 7.30 -1.33 4.15
N CYS A 66 6.63 -1.11 3.04
CA CYS A 66 5.26 -1.48 2.90
C CYS A 66 5.23 -2.81 2.19
N VAL A 67 4.65 -3.84 2.76
CA VAL A 67 4.70 -5.14 2.06
C VAL A 67 3.90 -5.06 0.76
N PHE A 68 2.71 -4.45 0.80
CA PHE A 68 1.82 -4.32 -0.34
C PHE A 68 1.47 -2.87 -0.64
N THR A 69 1.82 -2.40 -1.84
CA THR A 69 1.59 -1.03 -2.27
C THR A 69 1.04 -0.99 -3.69
N GLU A 70 -0.14 -0.39 -3.87
CA GLU A 70 -0.94 -0.48 -5.10
C GLU A 70 -1.30 0.86 -5.71
N LYS A 71 -1.03 1.03 -7.04
CA LYS A 71 -1.15 2.33 -7.75
C LYS A 71 -0.53 3.44 -6.91
N SER A 72 0.47 2.98 -6.21
CA SER A 72 1.18 3.71 -5.24
C SER A 72 2.37 4.12 -6.02
N GLU A 73 2.40 5.38 -6.28
CA GLU A 73 3.55 5.97 -6.88
C GLU A 73 4.59 5.95 -5.76
N LEU A 74 5.83 5.60 -6.11
CA LEU A 74 6.95 5.76 -5.16
C LEU A 74 6.88 4.79 -3.97
N CYS A 75 6.70 3.48 -4.23
CA CYS A 75 6.80 2.45 -3.19
C CYS A 75 8.22 1.88 -3.10
N TYR A 76 8.73 1.76 -1.87
CA TYR A 76 10.13 1.48 -1.58
C TYR A 76 10.29 0.38 -0.54
N GLU A 77 11.18 -0.59 -0.83
CA GLU A 77 11.36 -1.85 -0.07
C GLU A 77 10.05 -2.55 0.27
N CYS A 78 9.07 -2.23 -0.55
CA CYS A 78 8.01 -3.13 -0.79
C CYS A 78 8.65 -4.27 -1.54
N VAL A 79 8.53 -5.43 -0.94
CA VAL A 79 8.79 -6.66 -1.67
C VAL A 79 7.81 -6.73 -2.85
N ASP A 80 6.70 -5.97 -2.79
CA ASP A 80 5.69 -5.80 -3.83
C ASP A 80 5.26 -4.33 -4.06
N VAL A 81 6.07 -3.60 -4.83
CA VAL A 81 5.88 -2.18 -5.25
C VAL A 81 5.03 -2.09 -6.51
N ARG A 82 3.99 -1.23 -6.53
CA ARG A 82 3.25 -0.90 -7.77
C ARG A 82 3.29 0.58 -8.15
N GLY A 83 4.46 1.04 -8.56
CA GLY A 83 4.65 2.19 -9.48
C GLY A 83 5.58 1.84 -10.65
N CYS A 84 6.50 0.95 -10.38
CA CYS A 84 6.52 -0.30 -11.09
C CYS A 84 5.16 -0.72 -11.61
N TYR A 85 5.16 -1.07 -12.86
CA TYR A 85 3.97 -1.56 -13.47
C TYR A 85 4.14 -3.05 -13.64
N SER A 86 4.05 -3.83 -12.56
CA SER A 86 4.34 -5.27 -12.53
C SER A 86 5.84 -5.58 -12.38
N CYS A 87 6.26 -5.69 -11.12
CA CYS A 87 7.65 -5.85 -10.68
C CYS A 87 7.66 -6.66 -9.39
N ASP A 88 7.75 -7.98 -9.54
CA ASP A 88 7.50 -8.91 -8.44
C ASP A 88 8.75 -9.72 -8.11
N TYR A 89 9.15 -9.72 -6.83
CA TYR A 89 10.36 -10.40 -6.34
C TYR A 89 11.66 -10.06 -7.09
N CYS A 90 11.59 -9.17 -8.08
CA CYS A 90 11.81 -7.74 -7.89
C CYS A 90 11.65 -7.25 -6.47
N GLN A 91 12.50 -7.83 -5.66
CA GLN A 91 13.36 -6.97 -4.95
C GLN A 91 14.08 -6.12 -5.98
N ASP A 92 13.80 -4.83 -5.99
CA ASP A 92 14.46 -3.85 -6.85
C ASP A 92 14.07 -3.90 -8.33
N CYS A 93 12.78 -3.80 -8.66
CA CYS A 93 12.37 -3.42 -10.01
C CYS A 93 11.53 -2.14 -9.98
N LEU A 94 11.51 -1.43 -11.11
CA LEU A 94 11.02 -0.05 -11.18
C LEU A 94 10.58 0.35 -12.57
N ASN A 95 9.38 0.94 -12.71
CA ASN A 95 8.82 1.45 -13.99
C ASN A 95 9.11 0.49 -15.14
N SER A 96 9.15 -0.75 -14.72
CA SER A 96 9.49 -1.90 -15.46
C SER A 96 8.18 -2.62 -15.43
N SER A 97 7.94 -3.11 -16.61
CA SER A 97 6.68 -3.69 -16.92
C SER A 97 7.00 -5.13 -17.18
N PHE A 98 6.38 -6.04 -16.46
CA PHE A 98 6.56 -7.47 -16.74
C PHE A 98 8.00 -7.93 -16.42
N CYS A 99 8.37 -7.82 -15.14
CA CYS A 99 9.73 -7.99 -14.63
C CYS A 99 9.72 -8.87 -13.37
N GLU A 100 10.46 -9.99 -13.37
CA GLU A 100 10.26 -11.08 -12.39
C GLU A 100 11.54 -11.83 -11.99
N PHE A 101 11.67 -12.18 -10.69
CA PHE A 101 12.86 -12.90 -10.14
C PHE A 101 14.17 -12.26 -10.55
N SER A 102 14.01 -11.00 -10.79
CA SER A 102 14.95 -10.21 -11.45
C SER A 102 15.22 -9.21 -10.41
N TYR A 103 16.37 -9.46 -9.86
CA TYR A 103 17.00 -8.50 -9.06
C TYR A 103 17.50 -7.45 -10.05
N ASP A 104 17.06 -6.21 -9.89
CA ASP A 104 17.59 -5.07 -10.65
C ASP A 104 17.13 -4.97 -12.13
N LEU A 105 15.85 -4.65 -12.35
CA LEU A 105 15.25 -4.34 -13.67
C LEU A 105 14.68 -2.92 -13.79
N LYS A 106 14.91 -2.28 -14.94
CA LYS A 106 14.61 -0.85 -15.15
C LYS A 106 14.21 -0.50 -16.58
N GLY A 107 13.03 0.11 -16.74
CA GLY A 107 12.42 0.34 -18.05
C GLY A 107 12.40 -0.95 -18.87
N CYS A 108 12.46 -2.05 -18.15
CA CYS A 108 12.56 -3.37 -18.69
C CYS A 108 11.15 -3.80 -18.97
N GLU A 109 11.03 -4.46 -20.10
CA GLU A 109 9.81 -5.06 -20.53
C GLU A 109 10.12 -6.54 -20.73
N SER A 110 9.30 -7.44 -20.20
CA SER A 110 9.47 -8.88 -20.44
C SER A 110 10.84 -9.43 -19.99
N CYS A 111 11.25 -9.17 -18.74
CA CYS A 111 12.56 -9.58 -18.23
C CYS A 111 12.43 -10.61 -17.09
N PHE A 112 13.08 -11.77 -17.24
CA PHE A 112 12.91 -12.93 -16.34
C PHE A 112 14.22 -13.50 -15.83
N GLY A 113 14.37 -13.69 -14.52
CA GLY A 113 15.60 -14.21 -13.90
C GLY A 113 16.81 -13.34 -14.25
N CYS A 114 16.50 -12.12 -14.64
CA CYS A 114 17.40 -11.22 -15.27
C CYS A 114 17.99 -10.39 -14.17
N ILE A 115 19.29 -10.46 -14.11
CA ILE A 115 20.03 -9.63 -13.20
C ILE A 115 20.64 -8.58 -14.10
N ASN A 116 20.37 -7.32 -13.78
CA ASN A 116 21.06 -6.19 -14.41
C ASN A 116 20.70 -5.96 -15.89
N LEU A 117 19.40 -5.74 -16.18
CA LEU A 117 18.93 -5.36 -17.51
C LEU A 117 18.35 -3.95 -17.58
N ARG A 118 18.44 -3.34 -18.78
CA ARG A 118 18.05 -1.95 -19.04
C ARG A 118 17.40 -1.78 -20.40
N ASN A 119 16.21 -1.18 -20.46
CA ASN A 119 15.48 -0.89 -21.71
C ASN A 119 15.50 -2.07 -22.67
N LYS A 120 15.50 -3.25 -22.06
CA LYS A 120 15.45 -4.50 -22.77
C LYS A 120 14.02 -4.93 -22.73
N SER A 121 13.50 -5.13 -23.94
CA SER A 121 12.34 -5.93 -24.20
C SER A 121 12.89 -7.23 -24.76
N PHE A 122 12.78 -8.30 -23.98
CA PHE A 122 13.10 -9.65 -24.45
C PHE A 122 11.84 -10.32 -25.01
#